data_AF-A0A6A5A4H6-F1
#
_entry.id   AF-A0A6A5A4H6-F1
#
_cell.length_a   1.000
_cell.length_b   1.000
_cell.length_c   1.000
_cell.angle_alpha   90.00
_cell.angle_beta   90.00
_cell.angle_gamma   90.00
#
_symmetry.space_group_name_H-M   'P 1'
#
loop_
_entity.id
_entity.type
_entity.pdbx_description
1 polymer ?
#
loop_
_entity_poly.entity_id
_entity_poly.type
_entity_poly.pdbx_seq_one_letter_code
_entity_poly.pdbx_strand_id
1 'polypeptide(L)'
;MPPPSTLLGRSARFSVRIWLYMTGLQHQAQLIRNLILDWKYRASTEDGMVIMAQNLLNLLWRSVRLLLVPDVFFRFFAAVVSLQVLFELGAAARRVGLKLLLQCSAKGRQRLKLHTAMERATTLEKRSALGQELDVLEGHDKWRNDPSSGLFLYERVQRKIAMYRRLQSERDIMGIMFSLRAGLLRKHWGLGNPRLYGVSHGRMTWL
;
A
#
# COMPACT_ATOMS: atom_id res chain seq x y z
N MET A 1 -35.69 21.25 19.94
CA MET A 1 -35.21 19.94 19.45
C MET A 1 -33.71 19.86 19.70
N PRO A 2 -33.19 18.91 20.51
CA PRO A 2 -31.75 18.79 20.72
C PRO A 2 -31.07 18.18 19.48
N PRO A 3 -29.85 18.59 19.11
CA PRO A 3 -29.17 18.14 17.89
C PRO A 3 -28.80 16.65 17.97
N PRO A 4 -28.75 15.94 16.82
CA PRO A 4 -28.44 14.52 16.78
C PRO A 4 -26.99 14.30 17.26
N SER A 5 -26.83 13.86 18.50
CA SER A 5 -25.53 13.41 19.02
C SER A 5 -25.11 12.19 18.21
N THR A 6 -24.13 12.37 17.32
CA THR A 6 -23.55 11.29 16.51
C THR A 6 -23.14 10.12 17.41
N LEU A 7 -23.34 8.88 16.95
CA LEU A 7 -22.97 7.67 17.69
C LEU A 7 -21.49 7.70 18.12
N LEU A 8 -20.64 8.38 17.35
CA LEU A 8 -19.24 8.71 17.65
C LEU A 8 -19.08 9.57 18.92
N GLY A 9 -19.94 10.57 19.11
CA GLY A 9 -19.94 11.40 20.32
C GLY A 9 -20.37 10.62 21.56
N ARG A 10 -21.27 9.65 21.43
CA ARG A 10 -21.64 8.75 22.54
C ARG A 10 -20.51 7.78 22.85
N SER A 11 -19.93 7.10 21.85
CA SER A 11 -18.83 6.15 22.07
C SER A 11 -17.59 6.85 22.67
N ALA A 12 -17.24 8.03 22.18
CA ALA A 12 -16.13 8.82 22.73
C ALA A 12 -16.35 9.18 24.21
N ARG A 13 -17.56 9.59 24.60
CA ARG A 13 -17.88 9.88 26.01
C ARG A 13 -17.82 8.64 26.90
N PHE A 14 -18.27 7.48 26.39
CA PHE A 14 -18.15 6.21 27.11
C PHE A 14 -16.68 5.79 27.27
N SER A 15 -15.87 5.86 26.21
CA SER A 15 -14.44 5.55 26.26
C SER A 15 -13.69 6.46 27.23
N VAL A 16 -13.97 7.77 27.23
CA VAL A 16 -13.37 8.73 28.16
C VAL A 16 -13.76 8.42 29.60
N ARG A 17 -15.03 8.04 29.86
CA ARG A 17 -15.51 7.71 31.20
C ARG A 17 -14.91 6.41 31.74
N ILE A 18 -14.76 5.40 30.87
CA ILE A 18 -14.08 4.14 31.20
C ILE A 18 -12.60 4.42 31.48
N TRP A 19 -11.95 5.27 30.67
CA TRP A 19 -10.55 5.62 30.86
C TRP A 19 -10.32 6.41 32.15
N LEU A 20 -11.19 7.36 32.48
CA LEU A 20 -11.16 8.09 33.76
C LEU A 20 -11.40 7.17 34.98
N TYR A 21 -12.20 6.11 34.82
CA TYR A 21 -12.43 5.11 35.86
C TYR A 21 -11.19 4.21 36.06
N MET A 22 -10.63 3.70 34.95
CA MET A 22 -9.43 2.85 34.98
C MET A 22 -8.21 3.56 35.55
N THR A 23 -8.15 4.88 35.40
CA THR A 23 -7.03 5.72 35.85
C THR A 23 -7.22 6.31 37.26
N GLY A 24 -8.42 6.16 37.86
CA GLY A 24 -8.73 6.71 39.18
C GLY A 24 -8.77 8.24 39.25
N LEU A 25 -8.75 8.93 38.11
CA LEU A 25 -8.61 10.39 38.01
C LEU A 25 -9.91 11.18 38.22
N GLN A 26 -10.98 10.53 38.68
CA GLN A 26 -12.30 11.17 38.83
C GLN A 26 -12.27 12.42 39.71
N HIS A 27 -11.49 12.39 40.79
CA HIS A 27 -11.38 13.51 41.72
C HIS A 27 -10.54 14.67 41.14
N GLN A 28 -9.49 14.35 40.36
CA GLN A 28 -8.72 15.37 39.65
C GLN A 28 -9.53 16.03 38.54
N ALA A 29 -10.36 15.26 37.82
CA ALA A 29 -11.27 15.81 36.81
C ALA A 29 -12.30 16.78 37.43
N GLN A 30 -12.78 16.51 38.65
CA GLN A 30 -13.65 17.43 39.39
C GLN A 30 -12.93 18.72 39.79
N LEU A 31 -11.69 18.61 40.28
CA LEU A 31 -10.87 19.78 40.63
C LEU A 31 -10.56 20.65 39.41
N ILE A 32 -10.23 20.03 38.26
CA ILE A 32 -10.01 20.73 36.99
C ILE A 32 -11.30 21.45 36.57
N ARG A 33 -12.46 20.80 36.69
CA ARG A 33 -13.75 21.41 36.35
C ARG A 33 -14.04 22.62 37.24
N ASN A 34 -13.80 22.51 38.55
CA ASN A 34 -13.99 23.61 39.50
C ASN A 34 -13.03 24.76 39.18
N LEU A 35 -11.77 24.46 38.84
CA LEU A 35 -10.78 25.47 38.46
C LEU A 35 -11.16 26.19 37.15
N ILE A 36 -11.72 25.48 36.17
CA ILE A 36 -12.24 26.07 34.92
C ILE A 36 -13.44 27.00 35.21
N LEU A 37 -14.32 26.60 36.13
CA LEU A 37 -15.47 27.42 36.52
C LEU A 37 -15.03 28.66 37.31
N ASP A 38 -14.10 28.51 38.26
CA ASP A 38 -13.54 29.63 39.03
C ASP A 38 -12.76 30.58 38.13
N TRP A 39 -11.98 30.07 37.16
CA TRP A 39 -11.35 30.91 36.13
C TRP A 39 -12.38 31.69 35.32
N LYS A 40 -13.48 31.04 34.91
CA LYS A 40 -14.49 31.68 34.07
C LYS A 40 -15.30 32.75 34.80
N TYR A 41 -15.56 32.58 36.10
CA TYR A 41 -16.50 33.43 36.84
C TYR A 41 -15.84 34.32 37.91
N ARG A 42 -14.63 33.99 38.39
CA ARG A 42 -13.97 34.68 39.52
C ARG A 42 -12.59 35.25 39.19
N ALA A 43 -12.08 35.10 37.97
CA ALA A 43 -10.75 35.60 37.57
C ALA A 43 -10.61 37.14 37.57
N SER A 44 -11.73 37.88 37.65
CA SER A 44 -11.71 39.36 37.66
C SER A 44 -11.65 39.97 39.07
N THR A 45 -11.72 39.17 40.13
CA THR A 45 -11.72 39.64 41.53
C THR A 45 -10.41 39.25 42.20
N GLU A 46 -9.76 40.19 42.91
CA GLU A 46 -8.46 39.95 43.56
C GLU A 46 -8.50 38.76 44.54
N ASP A 47 -9.58 38.62 45.31
CA ASP A 47 -9.80 37.48 46.22
C ASP A 47 -10.00 36.14 45.47
N GLY A 48 -10.54 36.18 44.26
CA GLY A 48 -10.77 35.00 43.42
C GLY A 48 -9.47 34.38 42.92
N MET A 49 -8.46 35.22 42.65
CA MET A 49 -7.15 34.78 42.18
C MET A 49 -6.38 33.99 43.25
N VAL A 50 -6.52 34.36 44.52
CA VAL A 50 -5.86 33.66 45.64
C VAL A 50 -6.43 32.26 45.84
N ILE A 51 -7.76 32.13 45.80
CA ILE A 51 -8.46 30.83 45.91
C ILE A 51 -8.10 29.94 44.72
N MET A 52 -8.02 30.51 43.53
CA MET A 52 -7.62 29.77 42.32
C MET A 52 -6.17 29.29 42.40
N ALA A 53 -5.24 30.12 42.90
CA ALA A 53 -3.85 29.76 43.10
C ALA A 53 -3.70 28.62 44.14
N GLN A 54 -4.45 28.65 45.24
CA GLN A 54 -4.47 27.56 46.22
C GLN A 54 -5.02 26.25 45.65
N ASN A 55 -6.11 26.32 44.87
CA ASN A 55 -6.68 25.16 44.20
C ASN A 55 -5.72 24.57 43.14
N LEU A 56 -4.99 25.43 42.42
CA LEU A 56 -3.99 25.02 41.44
C LEU A 56 -2.78 24.36 42.13
N LEU A 57 -2.29 24.95 43.23
CA LEU A 57 -1.19 24.38 44.01
C LEU A 57 -1.55 23.03 44.62
N ASN A 58 -2.76 22.89 45.17
CA ASN A 58 -3.27 21.63 45.69
C ASN A 58 -3.40 20.55 44.62
N LEU A 59 -3.81 20.94 43.40
CA LEU A 59 -3.86 20.03 42.26
C LEU A 59 -2.47 19.57 41.86
N LEU A 60 -1.52 20.49 41.73
CA LEU A 60 -0.12 20.17 41.40
C LEU A 60 0.52 19.26 42.46
N TRP A 61 0.38 19.60 43.74
CA TRP A 61 0.95 18.83 44.85
C TRP A 61 0.40 17.40 44.88
N ARG A 62 -0.90 17.24 44.64
CA ARG A 62 -1.55 15.92 44.65
C ARG A 62 -1.25 15.11 43.39
N SER A 63 -1.08 15.76 42.24
CA SER A 63 -0.58 15.14 41.02
C SER A 63 0.85 14.64 41.18
N VAL A 64 1.73 15.40 41.82
CA VAL A 64 3.10 14.96 42.16
C VAL A 64 3.07 13.76 43.10
N ARG A 65 2.20 13.76 44.12
CA ARG A 65 2.05 12.63 45.03
C ARG A 65 1.53 11.37 44.31
N LEU A 66 0.57 11.51 43.40
CA LEU A 66 0.05 10.42 42.57
C LEU A 66 1.09 9.87 41.60
N LEU A 67 1.92 10.73 41.03
CA LEU A 67 3.04 10.33 40.18
C LEU A 67 4.10 9.54 40.97
N LEU A 68 4.30 9.90 42.24
CA LEU A 68 5.24 9.21 43.14
C LEU A 68 4.73 7.87 43.65
N VAL A 69 3.43 7.56 43.58
CA VAL A 69 2.89 6.25 43.96
C VAL A 69 3.27 5.25 42.84
N PRO A 70 4.18 4.31 43.10
CA PRO A 70 4.75 3.46 42.05
C PRO A 70 3.68 2.67 41.29
N ASP A 71 2.68 2.16 42.00
CA ASP A 71 1.59 1.35 41.43
C ASP A 71 0.79 2.06 40.34
N VAL A 72 0.59 3.37 40.46
CA VAL A 72 -0.20 4.15 39.50
C VAL A 72 0.63 4.40 38.24
N PHE A 73 1.89 4.79 38.40
CA PHE A 73 2.82 4.98 37.29
C PHE A 73 2.98 3.71 36.44
N PHE A 74 3.17 2.55 37.06
CA PHE A 74 3.34 1.29 36.34
C PHE A 74 2.11 0.89 35.52
N ARG A 75 0.89 1.17 36.00
CA ARG A 75 -0.35 0.91 35.23
C ARG A 75 -0.44 1.77 33.98
N PHE A 76 -0.11 3.06 34.08
CA PHE A 76 -0.07 3.96 32.93
C PHE A 76 1.02 3.58 31.94
N PHE A 77 2.22 3.26 32.45
CA PHE A 77 3.32 2.81 31.62
C PHE A 77 2.96 1.52 30.86
N ALA A 78 2.39 0.53 31.53
CA ALA A 78 1.93 -0.70 30.90
C ALA A 78 0.82 -0.44 29.85
N ALA A 79 -0.12 0.46 30.13
CA ALA A 79 -1.18 0.82 29.18
C ALA A 79 -0.61 1.50 27.91
N VAL A 80 0.36 2.42 28.07
CA VAL A 80 1.00 3.10 26.94
C VAL A 80 1.86 2.12 26.13
N VAL A 81 2.65 1.28 26.80
CA VAL A 81 3.49 0.28 26.13
C VAL A 81 2.63 -0.73 25.39
N SER A 82 1.54 -1.23 25.98
CA SER A 82 0.63 -2.16 25.31
C SER A 82 -0.06 -1.54 24.09
N LEU A 83 -0.47 -0.27 24.18
CA LEU A 83 -1.03 0.46 23.05
C LEU A 83 0.00 0.65 21.93
N GLN A 84 1.23 1.02 22.28
CA GLN A 84 2.32 1.19 21.32
C GLN A 84 2.65 -0.12 20.60
N VAL A 85 2.76 -1.22 21.36
CA VAL A 85 3.01 -2.56 20.83
C VAL A 85 1.86 -2.99 19.90
N LEU A 86 0.61 -2.75 20.28
CA LEU A 86 -0.56 -3.07 19.45
C LEU A 86 -0.52 -2.30 18.12
N PHE A 87 -0.13 -1.02 18.14
CA PHE A 87 -0.05 -0.19 16.95
C PHE A 87 1.05 -0.65 15.98
N GLU A 88 2.24 -0.95 16.50
CA GLU A 88 3.36 -1.47 15.72
C GLU A 88 3.07 -2.86 15.14
N LEU A 89 2.47 -3.75 15.95
CA LEU A 89 2.03 -5.07 15.49
C LEU A 89 0.96 -4.97 14.40
N GLY A 90 -0.01 -4.07 14.54
CA GLY A 90 -1.01 -3.82 13.52
C GLY A 90 -0.41 -3.28 12.21
N ALA A 91 0.57 -2.38 12.30
CA ALA A 91 1.28 -1.86 11.15
C ALA A 91 2.12 -2.94 10.45
N ALA A 92 2.83 -3.78 11.22
CA ALA A 92 3.58 -4.91 10.70
C ALA A 92 2.66 -5.96 10.04
N ALA A 93 1.55 -6.31 10.70
CA ALA A 93 0.57 -7.25 10.19
C ALA A 93 -0.05 -6.78 8.87
N ARG A 94 -0.33 -5.49 8.69
CA ARG A 94 -0.82 -4.94 7.41
C ARG A 94 0.22 -5.06 6.29
N ARG A 95 1.50 -4.76 6.56
CA ARG A 95 2.58 -4.87 5.56
C ARG A 95 2.80 -6.32 5.10
N VAL A 96 2.76 -7.26 6.04
CA VAL A 96 2.95 -8.69 5.75
C VAL A 96 1.69 -9.32 5.15
N GLY A 97 0.51 -8.97 5.66
CA GLY A 97 -0.78 -9.48 5.22
C GLY A 97 -1.06 -9.21 3.74
N LEU A 98 -0.74 -8.00 3.24
CA LEU A 98 -0.87 -7.69 1.81
C LEU A 98 0.07 -8.53 0.94
N LYS A 99 1.33 -8.73 1.36
CA LYS A 99 2.28 -9.58 0.63
C LYS A 99 1.83 -11.04 0.60
N LEU A 100 1.40 -11.56 1.75
CA LEU A 100 0.88 -12.92 1.87
C LEU A 100 -0.42 -13.09 1.08
N LEU A 101 -1.33 -12.13 1.10
CA LEU A 101 -2.55 -12.17 0.28
C LEU A 101 -2.23 -12.15 -1.22
N LEU A 102 -1.25 -11.36 -1.65
CA LEU A 102 -0.81 -11.32 -3.05
C LEU A 102 -0.07 -12.61 -3.47
N GLN A 103 0.69 -13.24 -2.57
CA GLN A 103 1.36 -14.52 -2.81
C GLN A 103 0.39 -15.72 -2.75
N CYS A 104 -0.58 -15.67 -1.85
CA CYS A 104 -1.67 -16.65 -1.75
C CYS A 104 -2.72 -16.47 -2.85
N SER A 105 -2.73 -15.33 -3.53
CA SER A 105 -3.48 -15.13 -4.77
C SER A 105 -2.98 -16.14 -5.81
N ALA A 106 -3.88 -16.88 -6.44
CA ALA A 106 -3.55 -17.97 -7.36
C ALA A 106 -2.52 -17.59 -8.45
N LYS A 107 -2.49 -16.30 -8.82
CA LYS A 107 -1.51 -15.71 -9.75
C LYS A 107 -0.05 -15.80 -9.24
N GLY A 108 0.20 -15.59 -7.95
CA GLY A 108 1.54 -15.67 -7.36
C GLY A 108 2.13 -17.08 -7.39
N ARG A 109 1.29 -18.09 -7.08
CA ARG A 109 1.69 -19.51 -7.20
C ARG A 109 2.01 -19.89 -8.64
N GLN A 110 1.19 -19.45 -9.60
CA GLN A 110 1.41 -19.75 -11.01
C GLN A 110 2.68 -19.08 -11.53
N ARG A 111 2.95 -17.82 -11.15
CA ARG A 111 4.20 -17.12 -11.44
C ARG A 111 5.43 -17.90 -10.95
N LEU A 112 5.42 -18.34 -9.69
CA LEU A 112 6.53 -19.09 -9.10
C LEU A 112 6.75 -20.45 -9.78
N LYS A 113 5.66 -21.15 -10.14
CA LYS A 113 5.75 -22.40 -10.90
C LYS A 113 6.38 -22.20 -12.27
N LEU A 114 5.99 -21.15 -13.00
CA LEU A 114 6.57 -20.84 -14.30
C LEU A 114 8.04 -20.43 -14.19
N HIS A 115 8.41 -19.65 -13.17
CA HIS A 115 9.80 -19.28 -12.93
C HIS A 115 10.69 -20.50 -12.64
N THR A 116 10.25 -21.38 -11.73
CA THR A 116 11.00 -22.61 -11.40
C THR A 116 11.07 -23.58 -12.58
N ALA A 117 10.01 -23.66 -13.41
CA ALA A 117 10.03 -24.44 -14.64
C ALA A 117 11.00 -23.86 -15.69
N MET A 118 11.11 -22.53 -15.78
CA MET A 118 12.00 -21.83 -16.71
C MET A 118 13.48 -22.00 -16.33
N GLU A 119 13.81 -21.99 -15.04
CA GLU A 119 15.15 -22.28 -14.51
C GLU A 119 15.58 -23.73 -14.81
N ARG A 120 14.65 -24.68 -14.74
CA ARG A 120 14.89 -26.10 -15.02
C ARG A 120 14.86 -26.46 -16.51
N ALA A 121 14.42 -25.55 -17.37
CA ALA A 121 14.32 -25.81 -18.80
C ALA A 121 15.72 -25.83 -19.43
N THR A 122 16.12 -27.00 -19.94
CA THR A 122 17.40 -27.21 -20.61
C THR A 122 17.39 -26.80 -22.08
N THR A 123 16.21 -26.76 -22.71
CA THR A 123 16.06 -26.37 -24.12
C THR A 123 15.56 -24.93 -24.23
N LEU A 124 16.13 -24.23 -25.22
CA LEU A 124 15.79 -22.85 -25.52
C LEU A 124 14.31 -22.69 -25.91
N GLU A 125 13.78 -23.60 -26.73
CA GLU A 125 12.37 -23.57 -27.15
C GLU A 125 11.43 -23.66 -25.95
N LYS A 126 11.69 -24.60 -25.03
CA LYS A 126 10.89 -24.77 -23.82
C LYS A 126 10.98 -23.57 -22.89
N ARG A 127 12.18 -22.98 -22.75
CA ARG A 127 12.38 -21.76 -21.97
C ARG A 127 11.63 -20.58 -22.58
N SER A 128 11.65 -20.43 -23.91
CA SER A 128 10.94 -19.36 -24.62
C SER A 128 9.42 -19.48 -24.48
N ALA A 129 8.88 -20.70 -24.56
CA ALA A 129 7.45 -20.96 -24.39
C ALA A 129 6.99 -20.62 -22.96
N LEU A 130 7.76 -21.02 -21.94
CA LEU A 130 7.49 -20.69 -20.54
C LEU A 130 7.59 -19.19 -20.25
N GLY A 131 8.59 -18.52 -20.84
CA GLY A 131 8.73 -17.06 -20.74
C GLY A 131 7.57 -16.32 -21.40
N GLN A 132 7.05 -16.82 -22.53
CA GLN A 132 5.86 -16.26 -23.17
C GLN A 132 4.60 -16.44 -22.30
N GLU A 133 4.42 -17.60 -21.66
CA GLU A 133 3.32 -17.83 -20.73
C GLU A 133 3.40 -16.88 -19.51
N LEU A 134 4.62 -16.64 -19.01
CA LEU A 134 4.87 -15.69 -17.94
C LEU A 134 4.57 -14.24 -18.36
N ASP A 135 4.97 -13.84 -19.57
CA ASP A 135 4.70 -12.52 -20.11
C ASP A 135 3.19 -12.27 -20.34
N VAL A 136 2.42 -13.30 -20.69
CA VAL A 136 0.95 -13.24 -20.76
C VAL A 136 0.35 -13.06 -19.36
N LEU A 137 0.85 -13.80 -18.37
CA LEU A 137 0.38 -13.73 -16.98
C LEU A 137 0.65 -12.35 -16.34
N GLU A 138 1.78 -11.73 -16.66
CA GLU A 138 2.17 -10.39 -16.19
C GLU A 138 1.59 -9.26 -17.05
N GLY A 139 1.08 -9.59 -18.24
CA GLY A 139 0.51 -8.62 -19.16
C GLY A 139 1.55 -7.81 -19.94
N HIS A 140 2.80 -8.29 -19.98
CA HIS A 140 3.87 -7.72 -20.81
C HIS A 140 3.62 -7.95 -22.30
N ASP A 141 2.63 -8.75 -22.68
CA ASP A 141 2.27 -9.01 -24.08
C ASP A 141 1.30 -8.00 -24.69
N LYS A 142 0.74 -7.11 -23.85
CA LYS A 142 -0.34 -6.17 -24.26
C LYS A 142 0.07 -5.22 -25.37
N TRP A 143 1.35 -4.84 -25.44
CA TRP A 143 1.85 -3.91 -26.46
C TRP A 143 1.64 -4.43 -27.89
N ARG A 144 1.63 -5.76 -28.12
CA ARG A 144 1.44 -6.31 -29.48
C ARG A 144 0.08 -5.93 -30.08
N ASN A 145 -0.93 -5.79 -29.24
CA ASN A 145 -2.31 -5.50 -29.63
C ASN A 145 -2.68 -4.03 -29.40
N ASP A 146 -1.82 -3.24 -28.77
CA ASP A 146 -2.10 -1.86 -28.42
C ASP A 146 -1.53 -0.88 -29.46
N PRO A 147 -2.39 -0.25 -30.30
CA PRO A 147 -1.97 0.74 -31.28
C PRO A 147 -1.48 2.05 -30.64
N SER A 148 -1.84 2.32 -29.38
CA SER A 148 -1.49 3.55 -28.67
C SER A 148 -0.15 3.48 -27.94
N SER A 149 0.47 2.31 -27.87
CA SER A 149 1.72 2.09 -27.11
C SER A 149 2.87 2.99 -27.56
N GLY A 150 2.88 3.46 -28.82
CA GLY A 150 3.93 4.32 -29.36
C GLY A 150 5.32 3.66 -29.43
N LEU A 151 5.44 2.39 -29.04
CA LEU A 151 6.70 1.66 -28.96
C LEU A 151 7.18 1.18 -30.34
N PHE A 152 6.24 0.98 -31.26
CA PHE A 152 6.48 0.58 -32.64
C PHE A 152 5.38 1.14 -33.55
N LEU A 153 5.62 1.15 -34.86
CA LEU A 153 4.66 1.62 -35.86
C LEU A 153 3.59 0.56 -36.13
N TYR A 154 2.58 0.50 -35.24
CA TYR A 154 1.52 -0.52 -35.23
C TYR A 154 0.90 -0.76 -36.60
N GLU A 155 0.37 0.28 -37.24
CA GLU A 155 -0.32 0.14 -38.54
C GLU A 155 0.57 -0.42 -39.65
N ARG A 156 1.85 -0.05 -39.67
CA ARG A 156 2.77 -0.51 -40.72
C ARG A 156 3.13 -1.97 -40.51
N VAL A 157 3.32 -2.37 -39.25
CA VAL A 157 3.58 -3.76 -38.89
C VAL A 157 2.36 -4.64 -39.20
N GLN A 158 1.15 -4.23 -38.80
CA GLN A 158 -0.07 -4.97 -39.09
C GLN A 158 -0.33 -5.11 -40.60
N ARG A 159 -0.15 -4.04 -41.38
CA ARG A 159 -0.25 -4.11 -42.85
C ARG A 159 0.74 -5.10 -43.46
N LYS A 160 1.97 -5.15 -42.95
CA LYS A 160 2.97 -6.12 -43.42
C LYS A 160 2.66 -7.55 -43.01
N ILE A 161 2.18 -7.78 -41.79
CA ILE A 161 1.70 -9.10 -41.35
C ILE A 161 0.56 -9.59 -42.24
N ALA A 162 -0.42 -8.73 -42.52
CA ALA A 162 -1.54 -9.06 -43.40
C ALA A 162 -1.06 -9.41 -44.82
N MET A 163 -0.12 -8.64 -45.37
CA MET A 163 0.51 -8.92 -46.66
C MET A 163 1.22 -10.28 -46.68
N TYR A 164 2.01 -10.61 -45.65
CA TYR A 164 2.68 -11.91 -45.56
C TYR A 164 1.68 -13.07 -45.42
N ARG A 165 0.62 -12.90 -44.63
CA ARG A 165 -0.45 -13.91 -44.51
C ARG A 165 -1.14 -14.16 -45.84
N ARG A 166 -1.39 -13.10 -46.61
CA ARG A 166 -1.95 -13.20 -47.96
C ARG A 166 -1.02 -13.99 -48.89
N LEU A 167 0.27 -13.63 -48.95
CA LEU A 167 1.25 -14.32 -49.78
C LEU A 167 1.42 -15.80 -49.38
N GLN A 168 1.33 -16.12 -48.08
CA GLN A 168 1.32 -17.50 -47.60
C GLN A 168 0.07 -18.26 -48.05
N SER A 169 -1.11 -17.63 -47.99
CA SER A 169 -2.36 -18.26 -48.46
C SER A 169 -2.37 -18.50 -49.96
N GLU A 170 -1.73 -17.62 -50.73
CA GLU A 170 -1.56 -17.73 -52.18
C GLU A 170 -0.41 -18.68 -52.57
N ARG A 171 0.35 -19.20 -51.58
CA ARG A 171 1.57 -20.03 -51.75
C ARG A 171 2.61 -19.39 -52.68
N ASP A 172 2.66 -18.06 -52.76
CA ASP A 172 3.64 -17.34 -53.56
C ASP A 172 4.97 -17.21 -52.80
N ILE A 173 5.80 -18.25 -52.90
CA ILE A 173 7.10 -18.33 -52.25
C ILE A 173 8.04 -17.21 -52.76
N MET A 174 7.94 -16.85 -54.05
CA MET A 174 8.79 -15.82 -54.65
C MET A 174 8.40 -14.42 -54.16
N GLY A 175 7.10 -14.14 -54.03
CA GLY A 175 6.60 -12.92 -53.41
C GLY A 175 7.01 -12.78 -51.94
N ILE A 176 6.98 -13.88 -51.18
CA ILE A 176 7.49 -13.91 -49.80
C ILE A 176 9.00 -13.61 -49.78
N MET A 177 9.79 -14.31 -50.59
CA MET A 177 11.24 -14.10 -50.72
C MET A 177 11.59 -12.64 -51.03
N PHE A 178 10.95 -12.05 -52.04
CA PHE A 178 11.19 -10.68 -52.46
C PHE A 178 10.81 -9.68 -51.35
N SER A 179 9.63 -9.86 -50.76
CA SER A 179 9.12 -8.95 -49.73
C SER A 179 9.92 -9.02 -48.43
N LEU A 180 10.40 -10.21 -48.03
CA LEU A 180 11.31 -10.38 -46.91
C LEU A 180 12.65 -9.70 -47.18
N ARG A 181 13.25 -9.95 -48.36
CA ARG A 181 14.55 -9.37 -48.72
C ARG A 181 14.52 -7.84 -48.81
N ALA A 182 13.44 -7.27 -49.33
CA ALA A 182 13.26 -5.82 -49.41
C ALA A 182 12.86 -5.18 -48.05
N GLY A 183 12.12 -5.90 -47.22
CA GLY A 183 11.49 -5.37 -46.00
C GLY A 183 12.38 -5.44 -44.75
N LEU A 184 13.11 -6.54 -44.56
CA LEU A 184 13.89 -6.77 -43.33
C LEU A 184 15.18 -5.95 -43.26
N LEU A 185 15.79 -5.63 -44.40
CA LEU A 185 17.16 -5.08 -44.43
C LEU A 185 17.28 -3.60 -44.02
N ARG A 186 16.17 -2.82 -44.06
CA ARG A 186 16.24 -1.35 -43.90
C ARG A 186 15.22 -0.74 -42.95
N LYS A 187 14.16 -1.45 -42.54
CA LYS A 187 13.05 -0.84 -41.80
C LYS A 187 12.55 -1.75 -40.67
N HIS A 188 13.15 -1.59 -39.50
CA HIS A 188 12.79 -2.30 -38.27
C HIS A 188 11.44 -1.87 -37.68
N TRP A 189 10.75 -0.87 -38.24
CA TRP A 189 9.43 -0.37 -37.81
C TRP A 189 9.25 -0.10 -36.30
N GLY A 190 10.35 0.14 -35.57
CA GLY A 190 10.35 0.28 -34.11
C GLY A 190 10.34 -1.03 -33.33
N LEU A 191 10.34 -2.19 -34.01
CA LEU A 191 10.41 -3.50 -33.38
C LEU A 191 11.73 -3.71 -32.63
N GLY A 192 12.83 -3.07 -33.06
CA GLY A 192 14.12 -3.11 -32.38
C GLY A 192 14.22 -2.25 -31.11
N ASN A 193 13.12 -1.67 -30.62
CA ASN A 193 13.15 -0.79 -29.45
C ASN A 193 13.55 -1.57 -28.18
N PRO A 194 14.64 -1.19 -27.48
CA PRO A 194 15.09 -1.90 -26.27
C PRO A 194 14.02 -1.98 -25.17
N ARG A 195 13.08 -1.02 -25.13
CA ARG A 195 11.98 -0.98 -24.17
C ARG A 195 10.98 -2.12 -24.36
N LEU A 196 10.85 -2.66 -25.58
CA LEU A 196 9.98 -3.82 -25.85
C LEU A 196 10.55 -5.10 -25.26
N TYR A 197 11.87 -5.27 -25.38
CA TYR A 197 12.53 -6.48 -24.95
C TYR A 197 12.94 -6.44 -23.48
N GLY A 198 13.09 -5.25 -22.88
CA GLY A 198 13.58 -5.05 -21.51
C GLY A 198 12.68 -5.62 -20.42
N VAL A 199 11.43 -5.90 -20.78
CA VAL A 199 10.36 -6.28 -19.85
C VAL A 199 9.89 -7.73 -20.10
N SER A 200 10.21 -8.32 -21.26
CA SER A 200 9.80 -9.67 -21.64
C SER A 200 10.75 -10.75 -21.09
N HIS A 201 10.22 -11.76 -20.42
CA HIS A 201 10.95 -12.91 -19.90
C HIS A 201 11.27 -13.96 -20.97
N GLY A 202 10.53 -13.97 -22.08
CA GLY A 202 10.80 -14.85 -23.22
C GLY A 202 12.12 -14.58 -23.96
N ARG A 203 12.96 -13.65 -23.48
CA ARG A 203 14.20 -13.28 -24.17
C ARG A 203 15.29 -14.36 -24.02
N MET A 204 15.94 -14.67 -25.14
CA MET A 204 17.29 -15.25 -25.22
C MET A 204 18.28 -14.35 -24.46
N THR A 205 18.50 -14.59 -23.18
CA THR A 205 19.68 -14.08 -22.46
C THR A 205 20.66 -15.24 -22.29
N TRP A 206 21.49 -15.43 -23.31
CA TRP A 206 22.81 -16.03 -23.21
C TRP A 206 23.78 -15.13 -23.99
N LEU A 207 24.10 -13.99 -23.36
CA LEU A 207 25.33 -13.22 -23.57
C LEU A 207 25.74 -12.66 -22.21
#